data_AF-A0A2E3MRG6-F1
#
_entry.id   AF-A0A2E3MRG6-F1
#
_cell.length_a   1.000
_cell.length_b   1.000
_cell.length_c   1.000
_cell.angle_alpha   90.00
_cell.angle_beta   90.00
_cell.angle_gamma   90.00
#
_symmetry.space_group_name_H-M   'P 1'
#
loop_
_entity.id
_entity.type
_entity.pdbx_description
1 polymer ?
#
loop_
_entity_poly.entity_id
_entity_poly.type
_entity_poly.pdbx_seq_one_letter_code
_entity_poly.pdbx_strand_id
1 'polypeptide(L)'
;MPGKPWNAKEKKALRRQVMTEARVLADVSLDGRTLNAIRSQVARMALVEKRASRKKWSVEERRRLRKLRSEGFTPKEIHEFDLLGGNGRTRWSITKQWGRMKLANRRRSRLMKKKRVWEAGEQRKFRAYLRQHSKTQTPEEIGKVWGVARSTVARWQNALGLKVPREVVVKMAYSQRKQAAARKRIQRASKRMWEAHRNTHEKELLQQRKELRRRDPPLPEQVCTDCRRSWPKRRAFFHIREKKISMGTSRYYKHRCVLCENARRRHNDRRRRKTGKPTT
;
A
#
# COMPACT_ATOMS: atom_id res chain seq x y z
N MET A 1 4.46 37.55 27.32
CA MET A 1 2.97 37.45 27.35
C MET A 1 2.36 38.07 26.10
N PRO A 2 1.59 37.34 25.29
CA PRO A 2 0.73 37.91 24.24
C PRO A 2 -0.39 38.71 24.91
N GLY A 3 -0.62 39.97 24.51
CA GLY A 3 -1.81 40.74 24.94
C GLY A 3 -1.56 42.10 25.61
N LYS A 4 -0.34 42.41 26.08
CA LYS A 4 -0.08 43.76 26.65
C LYS A 4 -0.26 44.85 25.57
N PRO A 5 -1.05 45.90 25.81
CA PRO A 5 -1.22 47.01 24.86
C PRO A 5 0.11 47.73 24.64
N TRP A 6 0.34 48.27 23.43
CA TRP A 6 1.56 48.99 23.09
C TRP A 6 1.50 50.43 23.57
N ASN A 7 2.40 50.81 24.46
CA ASN A 7 2.52 52.17 24.98
C ASN A 7 3.14 53.10 23.93
N ALA A 8 2.84 54.40 23.99
CA ALA A 8 3.37 55.41 23.08
C ALA A 8 4.91 55.49 23.12
N LYS A 9 5.50 55.37 24.32
CA LYS A 9 6.97 55.31 24.51
C LYS A 9 7.60 54.12 23.77
N GLU A 10 7.01 52.93 23.89
CA GLU A 10 7.47 51.71 23.20
C GLU A 10 7.39 51.87 21.67
N LYS A 11 6.30 52.45 21.15
CA LYS A 11 6.13 52.71 19.71
C LYS A 11 7.16 53.72 19.18
N LYS A 12 7.47 54.77 19.95
CA LYS A 12 8.48 55.78 19.58
C LYS A 12 9.89 55.18 19.58
N ALA A 13 10.22 54.38 20.59
CA ALA A 13 11.49 53.64 20.65
C ALA A 13 11.64 52.67 19.47
N LEU A 14 10.58 51.93 19.14
CA LEU A 14 10.56 51.02 18.00
C LEU A 14 10.78 51.75 16.66
N ARG A 15 10.13 52.91 16.48
CA ARG A 15 10.32 53.74 15.28
C ARG A 15 11.75 54.25 15.16
N ARG A 16 12.34 54.71 16.27
CA ARG A 16 13.75 55.17 16.30
C ARG A 16 14.72 54.04 15.95
N GLN A 17 14.60 52.88 16.60
CA GLN A 17 15.53 51.76 16.38
C GLN A 17 15.45 51.20 14.95
N VAL A 18 14.27 51.16 14.34
CA VAL A 18 14.07 50.60 13.00
C VAL A 18 14.34 51.61 11.88
N MET A 19 13.88 52.86 12.01
CA MET A 19 14.00 53.86 10.94
C MET A 19 15.25 54.74 11.06
N THR A 20 15.59 55.15 12.28
CA THR A 20 16.69 56.11 12.52
C THR A 20 18.01 55.39 12.70
N GLU A 21 18.02 54.30 13.48
CA GLU A 21 19.23 53.52 13.75
C GLU A 21 19.43 52.36 12.75
N ALA A 22 18.49 52.19 11.80
CA ALA A 22 18.52 51.16 10.76
C ALA A 22 18.83 49.73 11.27
N ARG A 23 18.47 49.41 12.53
CA ARG A 23 18.78 48.10 13.11
C ARG A 23 18.00 46.99 12.43
N VAL A 24 18.66 45.85 12.22
CA VAL A 24 17.99 44.64 11.73
C VAL A 24 16.96 44.18 12.77
N LEU A 25 15.77 43.75 12.33
CA LEU A 25 14.67 43.34 13.23
C LEU A 25 15.02 42.22 14.22
N ALA A 26 16.14 41.52 14.03
CA ALA A 26 16.66 40.53 14.96
C ALA A 26 17.28 41.18 16.23
N ASP A 27 17.83 42.39 16.08
CA ASP A 27 18.63 43.08 17.09
C ASP A 27 17.83 44.19 17.81
N VAL A 28 16.58 44.40 17.38
CA VAL A 28 15.62 45.28 18.03
C VAL A 28 15.11 44.59 19.29
N SER A 29 15.53 45.09 20.45
CA SER A 29 15.09 44.61 21.76
C SER A 29 14.24 45.68 22.46
N LEU A 30 13.10 45.25 22.98
CA LEU A 30 12.22 46.04 23.83
C LEU A 30 11.84 45.19 25.05
N ASP A 31 12.00 45.75 26.24
CA ASP A 31 11.78 45.03 27.50
C ASP A 31 10.37 44.43 27.57
N GLY A 32 10.32 43.14 27.88
CA GLY A 32 9.06 42.40 27.99
C GLY A 32 8.33 42.09 26.68
N ARG A 33 8.92 42.41 25.51
CA ARG A 33 8.35 42.10 24.19
C ARG A 33 9.12 40.97 23.50
N THR A 34 8.38 40.02 22.92
CA THR A 34 8.97 38.98 22.09
C THR A 34 9.26 39.52 20.69
N LEU A 35 10.27 38.95 20.02
CA LEU A 35 10.61 39.25 18.63
C LEU A 35 9.39 39.23 17.68
N ASN A 36 8.47 38.29 17.89
CA ASN A 36 7.24 38.19 17.08
C ASN A 36 6.25 39.34 17.34
N ALA A 37 6.18 39.83 18.58
CA ALA A 37 5.38 41.00 18.92
C ALA A 37 5.97 42.25 18.25
N ILE A 38 7.30 42.42 18.33
CA ILE A 38 8.06 43.49 17.67
C ILE A 38 7.81 43.47 16.17
N ARG A 39 8.08 42.34 15.49
CA ARG A 39 7.80 42.16 14.05
C ARG A 39 6.36 42.49 13.66
N SER A 40 5.39 42.09 14.49
CA SER A 40 3.97 42.34 14.21
C SER A 40 3.58 43.81 14.40
N GLN A 41 4.27 44.54 15.29
CA GLN A 41 4.02 45.95 15.53
C GLN A 41 4.72 46.84 14.49
N VAL A 42 5.96 46.51 14.13
CA VAL A 42 6.69 47.13 13.01
C VAL A 42 5.86 47.05 11.74
N ALA A 43 5.30 45.87 11.44
CA ALA A 43 4.43 45.68 10.28
C ALA A 43 3.11 46.47 10.37
N ARG A 44 2.53 46.66 11.57
CA ARG A 44 1.33 47.49 11.78
C ARG A 44 1.62 48.98 11.63
N MET A 45 2.82 49.41 12.01
CA MET A 45 3.29 50.80 11.88
C MET A 45 3.89 51.10 10.50
N ALA A 46 3.85 50.14 9.58
CA ALA A 46 4.40 50.25 8.22
C ALA A 46 5.88 50.68 8.16
N LEU A 47 6.68 50.33 9.18
CA LEU A 47 8.09 50.70 9.29
C LEU A 47 9.03 49.81 8.47
N VAL A 48 8.53 48.71 7.93
CA VAL A 48 9.23 47.80 7.01
C VAL A 48 8.25 47.47 5.89
N GLU A 49 8.77 47.24 4.68
CA GLU A 49 7.97 46.88 3.51
C GLU A 49 6.89 45.85 3.87
N LYS A 50 5.67 46.14 3.44
CA LYS A 50 4.46 45.39 3.75
C LYS A 50 4.73 43.89 3.61
N ARG A 51 4.39 43.12 4.66
CA ARG A 51 4.24 41.65 4.63
C ARG A 51 3.86 41.20 3.22
N ALA A 52 4.62 40.25 2.65
CA ALA A 52 4.34 39.64 1.35
C ALA A 52 2.83 39.55 1.12
N SER A 53 2.35 40.21 0.08
CA SER A 53 0.93 40.45 -0.12
C SER A 53 0.13 39.16 0.08
N ARG A 54 -0.92 39.21 0.91
CA ARG A 54 -1.90 38.11 1.01
C ARG A 54 -2.79 38.10 -0.25
N LYS A 55 -2.19 38.21 -1.44
CA LYS A 55 -2.90 38.18 -2.72
C LYS A 55 -3.70 36.88 -2.77
N LYS A 56 -5.01 36.96 -2.98
CA LYS A 56 -5.84 35.77 -3.17
C LYS A 56 -5.33 35.00 -4.40
N TRP A 57 -5.44 33.67 -4.37
CA TRP A 57 -5.03 32.85 -5.52
C TRP A 57 -6.06 32.98 -6.64
N SER A 58 -5.64 33.46 -7.80
CA SER A 58 -6.52 33.56 -8.97
C SER A 58 -6.91 32.17 -9.47
N VAL A 59 -7.94 32.10 -10.32
CA VAL A 59 -8.33 30.83 -10.95
C VAL A 59 -7.25 30.36 -11.92
N GLU A 60 -6.63 31.30 -12.65
CA GLU A 60 -5.56 31.04 -13.61
C GLU A 60 -4.29 30.53 -12.94
N GLU A 61 -3.84 31.15 -11.84
CA GLU A 61 -2.69 30.68 -11.05
C GLU A 61 -2.93 29.24 -10.57
N ARG A 62 -4.16 28.94 -10.12
CA ARG A 62 -4.54 27.58 -9.71
C ARG A 62 -4.54 26.61 -10.90
N ARG A 63 -5.03 27.02 -12.08
CA ARG A 63 -5.00 26.20 -13.30
C ARG A 63 -3.56 25.92 -13.74
N ARG A 64 -2.70 26.95 -13.70
CA ARG A 64 -1.27 26.85 -14.00
C ARG A 64 -0.56 25.90 -13.04
N LEU A 65 -0.82 25.98 -11.74
CA LEU A 65 -0.27 25.03 -10.76
C LEU A 65 -0.65 23.57 -11.07
N ARG A 66 -1.86 23.30 -11.56
CA ARG A 66 -2.25 21.93 -11.98
C ARG A 66 -1.45 21.48 -13.21
N LYS A 67 -1.28 22.38 -14.18
CA LYS A 67 -0.51 22.12 -15.40
C LYS A 67 0.97 21.84 -15.10
N LEU A 68 1.60 22.68 -14.28
CA LEU A 68 2.99 22.49 -13.85
C LEU A 68 3.18 21.17 -13.08
N ARG A 69 2.17 20.75 -12.30
CA ARG A 69 2.19 19.42 -11.68
C ARG A 69 2.15 18.30 -12.71
N SER A 70 1.29 18.38 -13.73
CA SER A 70 1.23 17.35 -14.79
C SER A 70 2.52 17.28 -15.60
N GLU A 71 3.22 18.39 -15.72
CA GLU A 71 4.56 18.49 -16.33
C GLU A 71 5.69 17.99 -15.41
N GLY A 72 5.38 17.64 -14.15
CA GLY A 72 6.32 17.01 -13.21
C GLY A 72 7.01 17.97 -12.24
N PHE A 73 6.75 19.28 -12.30
CA PHE A 73 7.41 20.26 -11.45
C PHE A 73 6.98 20.18 -9.98
N THR A 74 7.94 20.41 -9.09
CA THR A 74 7.73 20.50 -7.64
C THR A 74 7.52 21.96 -7.20
N PRO A 75 6.89 22.21 -6.03
CA PRO A 75 6.77 23.56 -5.47
C PRO A 75 8.10 24.31 -5.27
N LYS A 76 9.23 23.60 -5.17
CA LYS A 76 10.56 24.20 -5.09
C LYS A 76 10.95 24.77 -6.46
N GLU A 77 10.91 23.93 -7.49
CA GLU A 77 11.28 24.31 -8.87
C GLU A 77 10.36 25.40 -9.41
N ILE A 78 9.05 25.34 -9.12
CA ILE A 78 8.11 26.39 -9.53
C ILE A 78 8.47 27.76 -8.94
N HIS A 79 8.99 27.79 -7.72
CA HIS A 79 9.45 29.03 -7.09
C HIS A 79 10.81 29.47 -7.61
N GLU A 80 11.74 28.53 -7.76
CA GLU A 80 13.12 28.77 -8.20
C GLU A 80 13.19 29.29 -9.65
N PHE A 81 12.28 28.81 -10.50
CA PHE A 81 12.18 29.23 -11.91
C PHE A 81 11.01 30.20 -12.18
N ASP A 82 10.36 30.72 -11.14
CA ASP A 82 9.20 31.63 -11.21
C ASP A 82 8.11 31.26 -12.26
N LEU A 83 7.77 29.97 -12.35
CA LEU A 83 6.92 29.41 -13.42
C LEU A 83 5.44 29.84 -13.36
N LEU A 84 5.08 30.68 -12.39
CA LEU A 84 3.74 31.25 -12.23
C LEU A 84 3.59 32.63 -12.86
N GLY A 85 4.68 33.25 -13.33
CA GLY A 85 4.65 34.46 -14.17
C GLY A 85 3.98 35.67 -13.52
N GLY A 86 3.91 35.74 -12.19
CA GLY A 86 3.20 36.80 -11.49
C GLY A 86 3.73 37.00 -10.08
N ASN A 87 4.26 38.21 -9.83
CA ASN A 87 4.73 38.77 -8.55
C ASN A 87 4.95 37.75 -7.43
N GLY A 88 6.16 37.16 -7.40
CA GLY A 88 6.88 36.78 -6.18
C GLY A 88 6.11 35.90 -5.20
N ARG A 89 5.34 34.90 -5.68
CA ARG A 89 4.71 33.92 -4.78
C ARG A 89 5.82 33.16 -4.05
N THR A 90 5.91 33.33 -2.74
CA THR A 90 6.90 32.62 -1.94
C THR A 90 6.72 31.11 -2.04
N ARG A 91 7.83 30.35 -1.96
CA ARG A 91 7.81 28.88 -1.88
C ARG A 91 6.78 28.34 -0.87
N TRP A 92 6.67 29.01 0.27
CA TRP A 92 5.72 28.64 1.32
C TRP A 92 4.27 28.79 0.87
N SER A 93 3.93 29.92 0.22
CA SER A 93 2.59 30.16 -0.33
C SER A 93 2.22 29.11 -1.37
N ILE A 94 3.13 28.82 -2.30
CA ILE A 94 2.96 27.79 -3.32
C ILE A 94 2.73 26.43 -2.66
N THR A 95 3.58 26.05 -1.69
CA THR A 95 3.48 24.77 -0.97
C THR A 95 2.14 24.63 -0.22
N LYS A 96 1.67 25.70 0.43
CA LYS A 96 0.37 25.69 1.12
C LYS A 96 -0.78 25.52 0.14
N GLN A 97 -0.76 26.24 -0.97
CA GLN A 97 -1.80 26.12 -2.00
C GLN A 97 -1.77 24.74 -2.67
N TRP A 98 -0.59 24.20 -2.95
CA TRP A 98 -0.37 22.84 -3.45
C TRP A 98 -1.02 21.79 -2.55
N GLY A 99 -0.89 21.97 -1.24
CA GLY A 99 -1.53 21.12 -0.24
C GLY A 99 -3.07 21.25 -0.24
N ARG A 100 -3.60 22.48 -0.26
CA ARG A 100 -5.05 22.77 -0.30
C ARG A 100 -5.71 22.18 -1.54
N MET A 101 -5.04 22.29 -2.69
CA MET A 101 -5.50 21.75 -3.97
C MET A 101 -5.31 20.24 -4.12
N LYS A 102 -4.83 19.55 -3.08
CA LYS A 102 -4.54 18.10 -3.07
C LYS A 102 -3.58 17.68 -4.20
N LEU A 103 -2.68 18.58 -4.62
CA LEU A 103 -1.66 18.31 -5.64
C LEU A 103 -0.47 17.52 -5.07
N ALA A 104 -0.29 17.51 -3.76
CA ALA A 104 0.71 16.69 -3.10
C ALA A 104 0.34 15.21 -3.19
N ASN A 105 1.34 14.35 -3.44
CA ASN A 105 1.17 12.91 -3.28
C ASN A 105 1.02 12.57 -1.78
N ARG A 106 -0.23 12.50 -1.32
CA ARG A 106 -0.59 12.23 0.09
C ARG A 106 -0.03 10.90 0.59
N ARG A 107 0.02 9.88 -0.27
CA ARG A 107 0.61 8.57 0.07
C ARG A 107 2.10 8.70 0.35
N ARG A 108 2.85 9.37 -0.54
CA ARG A 108 4.29 9.65 -0.34
C ARG A 108 4.53 10.45 0.94
N SER A 109 3.74 11.50 1.19
CA SER A 109 3.88 12.33 2.41
C SER A 109 3.66 11.52 3.69
N ARG A 110 2.61 10.69 3.76
CA ARG A 110 2.36 9.80 4.91
C ARG A 110 3.49 8.78 5.10
N LEU A 111 4.02 8.22 4.02
CA LEU A 111 5.17 7.30 4.08
C LEU A 111 6.43 7.99 4.60
N MET A 112 6.68 9.24 4.20
CA MET A 112 7.84 10.02 4.68
C MET A 112 7.72 10.37 6.18
N LYS A 113 6.51 10.60 6.69
CA LYS A 113 6.29 10.80 8.15
C LYS A 113 6.64 9.56 8.98
N LYS A 114 6.44 8.36 8.43
CA LYS A 114 6.78 7.08 9.09
C LYS A 114 8.21 6.63 8.82
N LYS A 115 9.01 7.41 8.09
CA LYS A 115 10.38 7.06 7.79
C LYS A 115 11.22 7.28 9.05
N ARG A 116 11.99 6.26 9.44
CA ARG A 116 13.00 6.39 10.49
C ARG A 116 13.92 7.58 10.17
N VAL A 117 14.06 8.47 11.14
CA VAL A 117 15.11 9.50 11.15
C VAL A 117 16.35 8.83 11.72
N TRP A 118 17.48 9.02 11.06
CA TRP A 118 18.76 8.48 11.52
C TRP A 118 19.42 9.49 12.44
N GLU A 119 19.89 9.03 13.59
CA GLU A 119 20.72 9.86 14.46
C GLU A 119 22.16 9.95 13.93
N ALA A 120 22.95 10.88 14.49
CA ALA A 120 24.34 11.06 14.11
C ALA A 120 25.12 9.76 14.32
N GLY A 121 25.85 9.31 13.29
CA GLY A 121 26.66 8.08 13.34
C GLY A 121 25.90 6.76 13.16
N GLU A 122 24.57 6.72 13.29
CA GLU A 122 23.80 5.47 13.10
C GLU A 122 23.91 4.93 11.68
N GLN A 123 24.00 5.82 10.68
CA GLN A 123 24.18 5.40 9.30
C GLN A 123 25.50 4.63 9.10
N ARG A 124 26.56 5.02 9.82
CA ARG A 124 27.86 4.31 9.78
C ARG A 124 27.72 2.92 10.38
N LYS A 125 27.08 2.82 11.56
CA LYS A 125 26.78 1.54 12.22
C LYS A 125 25.93 0.64 11.30
N PHE A 126 24.93 1.21 10.64
CA PHE A 126 24.08 0.48 9.70
C PHE A 126 24.85 -0.03 8.49
N ARG A 127 25.75 0.77 7.88
CA ARG A 127 26.62 0.32 6.78
C ARG A 127 27.54 -0.81 7.21
N ALA A 128 28.13 -0.71 8.40
CA ALA A 128 28.97 -1.78 8.95
C ALA A 128 28.16 -3.07 9.14
N TYR A 129 26.96 -2.97 9.70
CA TYR A 129 26.03 -4.09 9.85
C TYR A 129 25.68 -4.74 8.51
N LEU A 130 25.40 -3.95 7.48
CA LEU A 130 25.10 -4.46 6.15
C LEU A 130 26.28 -5.25 5.56
N ARG A 131 27.51 -4.80 5.74
CA ARG A 131 28.70 -5.52 5.25
C ARG A 131 28.84 -6.89 5.90
N GLN A 132 28.55 -6.99 7.20
CA GLN A 132 28.66 -8.22 7.97
C GLN A 132 27.51 -9.21 7.68
N HIS A 133 26.27 -8.71 7.57
CA HIS A 133 25.08 -9.57 7.61
C HIS A 133 24.31 -9.69 6.28
N SER A 134 24.67 -8.96 5.22
CA SER A 134 23.92 -9.05 3.94
C SER A 134 23.97 -10.43 3.28
N LYS A 135 25.00 -11.24 3.56
CA LYS A 135 25.14 -12.61 3.03
C LYS A 135 24.35 -13.66 3.83
N THR A 136 24.06 -13.39 5.10
CA THR A 136 23.46 -14.37 6.03
C THR A 136 22.02 -14.05 6.36
N GLN A 137 21.62 -12.78 6.29
CA GLN A 137 20.27 -12.32 6.62
C GLN A 137 19.54 -11.76 5.42
N THR A 138 18.22 -11.98 5.38
CA THR A 138 17.36 -11.39 4.37
C THR A 138 17.17 -9.89 4.60
N PRO A 139 16.88 -9.09 3.55
CA PRO A 139 16.60 -7.66 3.72
C PRO A 139 15.40 -7.35 4.64
N GLU A 140 14.51 -8.33 4.83
CA GLU A 140 13.38 -8.21 5.75
C GLU A 140 13.80 -8.39 7.21
N GLU A 141 14.71 -9.31 7.50
CA GLU A 141 15.26 -9.51 8.85
C GLU A 141 16.08 -8.31 9.29
N ILE A 142 17.00 -7.85 8.44
CA ILE A 142 17.80 -6.65 8.69
C ILE A 142 16.86 -5.45 8.93
N GLY A 143 15.80 -5.34 8.13
CA GLY A 143 14.78 -4.30 8.27
C GLY A 143 14.04 -4.36 9.61
N LYS A 144 13.76 -5.55 10.13
CA LYS A 144 13.14 -5.74 11.45
C LYS A 144 14.08 -5.34 12.59
N VAL A 145 15.34 -5.79 12.55
CA VAL A 145 16.36 -5.45 13.57
C VAL A 145 16.56 -3.94 13.66
N TRP A 146 16.60 -3.26 12.51
CA TRP A 146 16.85 -1.83 12.44
C TRP A 146 15.56 -0.98 12.34
N GLY A 147 14.37 -1.55 12.45
CA GLY A 147 13.12 -0.77 12.31
C GLY A 147 13.03 0.03 11.00
N VAL A 148 13.65 -0.45 9.92
CA VAL A 148 13.67 0.19 8.60
C VAL A 148 12.91 -0.64 7.58
N ALA A 149 12.28 0.03 6.61
CA ALA A 149 11.59 -0.66 5.54
C ALA A 149 12.56 -1.54 4.72
N ARG A 150 12.10 -2.73 4.31
CA ARG A 150 12.83 -3.64 3.42
C ARG A 150 13.43 -2.94 2.19
N SER A 151 12.67 -2.01 1.58
CA SER A 151 13.12 -1.25 0.41
C SER A 151 14.31 -0.34 0.71
N THR A 152 14.37 0.21 1.93
CA THR A 152 15.52 1.01 2.39
C THR A 152 16.76 0.14 2.50
N VAL A 153 16.64 -1.05 3.11
CA VAL A 153 17.75 -2.01 3.21
C VAL A 153 18.25 -2.40 1.82
N ALA A 154 17.34 -2.83 0.94
CA ALA A 154 17.70 -3.24 -0.42
C ALA A 154 18.38 -2.12 -1.22
N ARG A 155 17.92 -0.87 -1.07
CA ARG A 155 18.57 0.28 -1.70
C ARG A 155 20.00 0.49 -1.21
N TRP A 156 20.25 0.33 0.10
CA TRP A 156 21.59 0.48 0.67
C TRP A 156 22.50 -0.69 0.30
N GLN A 157 21.98 -1.91 0.26
CA GLN A 157 22.71 -3.06 -0.26
C GLN A 157 23.11 -2.89 -1.72
N ASN A 158 22.20 -2.37 -2.57
CA ASN A 158 22.53 -2.03 -3.96
C ASN A 158 23.66 -0.99 -4.03
N ALA A 159 23.52 0.11 -3.29
CA ALA A 159 24.52 1.19 -3.31
C ALA A 159 25.91 0.76 -2.82
N LEU A 160 25.97 -0.29 -1.99
CA LEU A 160 27.22 -0.85 -1.47
C LEU A 160 27.72 -2.08 -2.27
N GLY A 161 27.02 -2.50 -3.32
CA GLY A 161 27.37 -3.73 -4.07
C GLY A 161 27.18 -5.03 -3.27
N LEU A 162 26.41 -5.01 -2.18
CA LEU A 162 26.22 -6.15 -1.25
C LEU A 162 24.95 -6.95 -1.50
N LYS A 163 24.20 -6.65 -2.57
CA LYS A 163 22.90 -7.28 -2.81
C LYS A 163 23.09 -8.73 -3.25
N VAL A 164 22.57 -9.63 -2.43
CA VAL A 164 22.53 -11.06 -2.74
C VAL A 164 21.47 -11.36 -3.81
N PRO A 165 21.76 -12.25 -4.79
CA PRO A 165 20.79 -12.71 -5.76
C PRO A 165 19.54 -13.32 -5.12
N ARG A 166 18.40 -13.20 -5.81
CA ARG A 166 17.11 -13.67 -5.30
C ARG A 166 17.12 -15.16 -4.96
N GLU A 167 17.79 -15.97 -5.78
CA GLU A 167 17.87 -17.42 -5.63
C GLU A 167 18.51 -17.84 -4.31
N VAL A 168 19.59 -17.15 -3.92
CA VAL A 168 20.27 -17.37 -2.64
C VAL A 168 19.38 -16.88 -1.49
N VAL A 169 18.74 -15.71 -1.63
CA VAL A 169 17.80 -15.19 -0.61
C VAL A 169 16.62 -16.15 -0.38
N VAL A 170 16.13 -16.82 -1.43
CA VAL A 170 15.06 -17.82 -1.33
C VAL A 170 15.48 -19.05 -0.52
N LYS A 171 16.76 -19.43 -0.59
CA LYS A 171 17.34 -20.54 0.17
C LYS A 171 17.63 -20.20 1.64
N MET A 172 17.64 -18.91 2.03
CA MET A 172 17.85 -18.50 3.41
C MET A 172 16.73 -18.98 4.35
N ALA A 173 17.09 -19.32 5.59
CA ALA A 173 16.19 -19.91 6.58
C ALA A 173 14.92 -19.08 6.82
N TYR A 174 15.03 -17.76 6.91
CA TYR A 174 13.87 -16.88 7.08
C TYR A 174 12.92 -16.90 5.88
N SER A 175 13.47 -16.88 4.67
CA SER A 175 12.69 -16.94 3.45
C SER A 175 11.96 -18.28 3.33
N GLN A 176 12.64 -19.39 3.65
CA GLN A 176 12.02 -20.71 3.69
C GLN A 176 10.91 -20.80 4.75
N ARG A 177 11.14 -20.31 5.97
CA ARG A 177 10.09 -20.24 7.03
C ARG A 177 8.89 -19.42 6.59
N LYS A 178 9.13 -18.26 5.96
CA LYS A 178 8.08 -17.39 5.42
C LYS A 178 7.30 -18.08 4.30
N GLN A 179 7.98 -18.76 3.38
CA GLN A 179 7.34 -19.52 2.31
C GLN A 179 6.53 -20.70 2.84
N ALA A 180 7.05 -21.43 3.83
CA ALA A 180 6.32 -22.51 4.49
C ALA A 180 5.05 -22.00 5.18
N ALA A 181 5.14 -20.88 5.90
CA ALA A 181 3.98 -20.24 6.53
C ALA A 181 2.94 -19.77 5.48
N ALA A 182 3.40 -19.16 4.38
CA ALA A 182 2.54 -18.76 3.27
C ALA A 182 1.86 -19.97 2.62
N ARG A 183 2.59 -21.06 2.34
CA ARG A 183 2.05 -22.32 1.80
C ARG A 183 0.99 -22.91 2.73
N LYS A 184 1.24 -22.97 4.05
CA LYS A 184 0.25 -23.42 5.04
C LYS A 184 -1.02 -22.54 5.00
N ARG A 185 -0.86 -21.21 4.91
CA ARG A 185 -2.00 -20.28 4.79
C ARG A 185 -2.81 -20.52 3.50
N ILE A 186 -2.13 -20.65 2.36
CA ILE A 186 -2.77 -20.92 1.06
C ILE A 186 -3.50 -22.25 1.09
N GLN A 187 -2.91 -23.30 1.66
CA GLN A 187 -3.55 -24.61 1.80
C GLN A 187 -4.82 -24.53 2.66
N ARG A 188 -4.79 -23.81 3.78
CA ARG A 188 -5.97 -23.59 4.63
C ARG A 188 -7.06 -22.83 3.89
N ALA A 189 -6.70 -21.74 3.19
CA ALA A 189 -7.65 -20.95 2.40
C ALA A 189 -8.27 -21.78 1.26
N SER A 190 -7.44 -22.53 0.51
CA SER A 190 -7.89 -23.41 -0.57
C SER A 190 -8.83 -24.52 -0.06
N LYS A 191 -8.56 -25.09 1.13
CA LYS A 191 -9.46 -26.05 1.78
C LYS A 191 -10.81 -25.42 2.09
N ARG A 192 -10.83 -24.24 2.73
CA ARG A 192 -12.07 -23.51 3.05
C ARG A 192 -12.88 -23.13 1.81
N MET A 193 -12.22 -22.58 0.79
CA MET A 193 -12.90 -22.23 -0.47
C MET A 193 -13.50 -23.46 -1.15
N TRP A 194 -12.82 -24.60 -1.09
CA TRP A 194 -13.36 -25.84 -1.63
C TRP A 194 -14.57 -26.36 -0.84
N GLU A 195 -14.51 -26.32 0.48
CA GLU A 195 -15.66 -26.71 1.33
C GLU A 195 -16.86 -25.82 1.04
N ALA A 196 -16.64 -24.51 0.94
CA ALA A 196 -17.69 -23.55 0.55
C ALA A 196 -18.27 -23.87 -0.83
N HIS A 197 -17.43 -24.01 -1.86
CA HIS A 197 -17.87 -24.37 -3.22
C HIS A 197 -18.59 -25.72 -3.24
N ARG A 198 -18.11 -26.72 -2.49
CA ARG A 198 -18.76 -28.03 -2.40
C ARG A 198 -20.16 -27.90 -1.81
N ASN A 199 -20.31 -27.15 -0.72
CA ASN A 199 -21.59 -26.94 -0.07
C ASN A 199 -22.57 -26.18 -0.97
N THR A 200 -22.11 -25.16 -1.69
CA THR A 200 -22.93 -24.44 -2.67
C THR A 200 -23.39 -25.36 -3.79
N HIS A 201 -22.48 -26.10 -4.39
CA HIS A 201 -22.81 -27.05 -5.47
C HIS A 201 -23.74 -28.18 -4.98
N GLU A 202 -23.59 -28.64 -3.75
CA GLU A 202 -24.50 -29.62 -3.16
C GLU A 202 -25.92 -29.04 -2.99
N LYS A 203 -26.06 -27.77 -2.55
CA LYS A 203 -27.36 -27.09 -2.47
C LYS A 203 -27.99 -26.94 -3.85
N GLU A 204 -27.23 -26.54 -4.86
CA GLU A 204 -27.70 -26.43 -6.25
C GLU A 204 -28.21 -27.78 -6.78
N LEU A 205 -27.46 -28.86 -6.56
CA LEU A 205 -27.89 -30.20 -6.96
C LEU A 205 -29.15 -30.65 -6.21
N LEU A 206 -29.27 -30.34 -4.92
CA LEU A 206 -30.49 -30.65 -4.16
C LEU A 206 -31.70 -29.86 -4.69
N GLN A 207 -31.51 -28.61 -5.09
CA GLN A 207 -32.57 -27.80 -5.71
C GLN A 207 -32.97 -28.35 -7.08
N GLN A 208 -32.00 -28.62 -7.95
CA GLN A 208 -32.25 -29.25 -9.26
C GLN A 208 -32.95 -30.60 -9.12
N ARG A 209 -32.58 -31.40 -8.11
CA ARG A 209 -33.28 -32.66 -7.81
C ARG A 209 -34.76 -32.43 -7.47
N LYS A 210 -35.08 -31.42 -6.65
CA LYS A 210 -36.48 -31.09 -6.32
C LYS A 210 -37.27 -30.68 -7.56
N GLU A 211 -36.68 -29.85 -8.42
CA GLU A 211 -37.32 -29.42 -9.68
C GLU A 211 -37.56 -30.59 -10.64
N LEU A 212 -36.56 -31.46 -10.80
CA LEU A 212 -36.64 -32.60 -11.71
C LEU A 212 -37.61 -33.70 -11.22
N ARG A 213 -37.85 -33.80 -9.91
CA ARG A 213 -38.86 -34.71 -9.34
C ARG A 213 -40.31 -34.28 -9.61
N ARG A 214 -40.54 -32.99 -9.87
CA ARG A 214 -41.87 -32.45 -10.20
C ARG A 214 -42.25 -32.63 -11.67
N ARG A 215 -41.37 -33.22 -12.48
CA ARG A 215 -41.65 -33.51 -13.89
C ARG A 215 -42.43 -34.80 -14.04
N ASP A 216 -43.31 -34.82 -15.03
CA ASP A 216 -44.07 -36.00 -15.46
C ASP A 216 -43.69 -36.34 -16.92
N PRO A 217 -43.21 -37.57 -17.23
CA PRO A 217 -42.95 -38.68 -16.31
C PRO A 217 -41.71 -38.46 -15.44
N PRO A 218 -41.66 -39.09 -14.24
CA PRO A 218 -40.54 -38.98 -13.33
C PRO A 218 -39.26 -39.58 -13.94
N LEU A 219 -38.14 -38.89 -13.72
CA LEU A 219 -36.85 -39.36 -14.21
C LEU A 219 -36.34 -40.57 -13.43
N PRO A 220 -35.67 -41.53 -14.09
CA PRO A 220 -35.06 -42.66 -13.40
C PRO A 220 -34.01 -42.16 -12.41
N GLU A 221 -34.08 -42.66 -11.17
CA GLU A 221 -33.10 -42.37 -10.13
C GLU A 221 -31.99 -43.44 -10.09
N GLN A 222 -30.82 -43.05 -9.59
CA GLN A 222 -29.68 -43.92 -9.36
C GLN A 222 -29.09 -43.61 -7.99
N VAL A 223 -28.75 -44.66 -7.23
CA VAL A 223 -28.14 -44.52 -5.90
C VAL A 223 -26.61 -44.42 -6.03
N CYS A 224 -26.03 -43.41 -5.39
CA CYS A 224 -24.58 -43.27 -5.34
C CYS A 224 -23.95 -44.35 -4.44
N THR A 225 -22.90 -45.05 -4.90
CA THR A 225 -22.22 -46.08 -4.09
C THR A 225 -21.55 -45.54 -2.84
N ASP A 226 -21.03 -44.31 -2.89
CA ASP A 226 -20.24 -43.74 -1.79
C ASP A 226 -21.11 -43.09 -0.71
N CYS A 227 -22.05 -42.19 -1.09
CA CYS A 227 -22.89 -41.48 -0.12
C CYS A 227 -24.29 -42.08 0.07
N ARG A 228 -24.64 -43.15 -0.67
CA ARG A 228 -25.95 -43.85 -0.63
C ARG A 228 -27.18 -42.98 -0.91
N ARG A 229 -26.99 -41.72 -1.33
CA ARG A 229 -28.08 -40.84 -1.73
C ARG A 229 -28.56 -41.19 -3.13
N SER A 230 -29.89 -41.15 -3.30
CA SER A 230 -30.55 -41.27 -4.60
C SER A 230 -30.54 -39.96 -5.36
N TRP A 231 -30.14 -39.99 -6.63
CA TRP A 231 -30.07 -38.84 -7.52
C TRP A 231 -30.64 -39.17 -8.90
N PRO A 232 -31.23 -38.20 -9.62
CA PRO A 232 -31.66 -38.42 -11.00
C PRO A 232 -30.50 -38.88 -11.90
N LYS A 233 -30.73 -39.87 -12.77
CA LYS A 233 -29.73 -40.45 -13.69
C LYS A 233 -29.43 -39.49 -14.86
N ARG A 234 -28.81 -38.35 -14.55
CA ARG A 234 -28.41 -37.31 -15.51
C ARG A 234 -26.95 -36.87 -15.31
N ARG A 235 -26.39 -36.25 -16.36
CA ARG A 235 -25.02 -35.69 -16.38
C ARG A 235 -24.73 -34.70 -15.25
N ALA A 236 -25.75 -33.98 -14.78
CA ALA A 236 -25.62 -33.07 -13.64
C ALA A 236 -25.25 -33.79 -12.34
N PHE A 237 -25.72 -35.03 -12.15
CA PHE A 237 -25.55 -35.79 -10.90
C PHE A 237 -24.50 -36.90 -11.01
N PHE A 238 -24.27 -37.43 -12.21
CA PHE A 238 -23.29 -38.50 -12.47
C PHE A 238 -22.46 -38.18 -13.70
N HIS A 239 -21.14 -38.35 -13.57
CA HIS A 239 -20.25 -38.31 -14.74
C HIS A 239 -20.54 -39.48 -15.67
N ILE A 240 -20.46 -39.24 -16.97
CA ILE A 240 -20.48 -40.30 -17.97
C ILE A 240 -19.08 -40.86 -18.13
N ARG A 241 -18.99 -42.18 -18.25
CA ARG A 241 -17.78 -42.88 -18.68
C ARG A 241 -18.07 -43.55 -20.02
N GLU A 242 -17.10 -43.47 -20.90
CA GLU A 242 -17.10 -44.16 -22.17
C GLU A 242 -16.15 -45.36 -22.04
N LYS A 243 -16.58 -46.53 -22.50
CA LYS A 243 -15.77 -47.75 -22.58
C LYS A 243 -15.83 -48.27 -24.00
N LYS A 244 -14.67 -48.46 -24.62
CA LYS A 244 -14.56 -49.17 -25.89
C LYS A 244 -14.91 -50.64 -25.66
N ILE A 245 -15.81 -51.17 -26.48
CA ILE A 245 -16.26 -52.56 -26.51
C ILE A 245 -16.07 -53.09 -27.94
N SER A 246 -16.12 -54.41 -28.13
CA SER A 246 -15.92 -55.05 -29.44
C SER A 246 -16.86 -54.51 -30.53
N MET A 247 -18.08 -54.10 -30.17
CA MET A 247 -19.08 -53.53 -31.08
C MET A 247 -19.12 -51.99 -31.12
N GLY A 248 -18.09 -51.30 -30.61
CA GLY A 248 -17.99 -49.83 -30.65
C GLY A 248 -17.75 -49.18 -29.28
N THR A 249 -18.47 -48.10 -28.95
CA THR A 249 -18.32 -47.38 -27.67
C THR A 249 -19.60 -47.42 -26.84
N SER A 250 -19.51 -48.01 -25.65
CA SER A 250 -20.60 -47.98 -24.66
C SER A 250 -20.45 -46.78 -23.73
N ARG A 251 -21.53 -46.03 -23.54
CA ARG A 251 -21.63 -44.88 -22.63
C ARG A 251 -22.49 -45.24 -21.43
N TYR A 252 -21.96 -45.08 -20.22
CA TYR A 252 -22.71 -45.35 -19.00
C TYR A 252 -22.42 -44.29 -17.92
N TYR A 253 -23.40 -44.07 -17.05
CA TYR A 253 -23.21 -43.20 -15.89
C TYR A 253 -22.38 -43.92 -14.83
N LYS A 254 -21.41 -43.23 -14.23
CA LYS A 254 -20.67 -43.76 -13.09
C LYS A 254 -21.63 -44.03 -11.92
N HIS A 255 -21.32 -45.03 -11.11
CA HIS A 255 -22.08 -45.35 -9.90
C HIS A 255 -21.85 -44.36 -8.74
N ARG A 256 -20.89 -43.43 -8.88
CA ARG A 256 -20.60 -42.38 -7.90
C ARG A 256 -21.13 -41.05 -8.39
N CYS A 257 -21.82 -40.31 -7.53
CA CYS A 257 -22.29 -38.97 -7.87
C CYS A 257 -21.10 -38.00 -8.07
N VAL A 258 -21.34 -36.90 -8.76
CA VAL A 258 -20.34 -35.86 -9.07
C VAL A 258 -19.67 -35.32 -7.79
N LEU A 259 -20.39 -35.21 -6.68
CA LEU A 259 -19.83 -34.73 -5.40
C LEU A 259 -18.78 -35.70 -4.84
N CYS A 260 -19.10 -37.00 -4.79
CA CYS A 260 -18.21 -38.04 -4.30
C CYS A 260 -17.02 -38.26 -5.24
N GLU A 261 -17.26 -38.25 -6.55
CA GLU A 261 -16.20 -38.38 -7.56
C GLU A 261 -15.20 -37.22 -7.47
N ASN A 262 -15.69 -35.98 -7.37
CA ASN A 262 -14.84 -34.79 -7.22
C ASN A 262 -14.04 -34.80 -5.91
N ALA A 263 -14.65 -35.25 -4.80
CA ALA A 263 -13.93 -35.43 -3.54
C ALA A 263 -12.81 -36.47 -3.67
N ARG A 264 -13.07 -37.60 -4.34
CA ARG A 264 -12.07 -38.65 -4.58
C ARG A 264 -10.94 -38.18 -5.48
N ARG A 265 -11.24 -37.47 -6.58
CA ARG A 265 -10.22 -36.89 -7.48
C ARG A 265 -9.26 -36.00 -6.69
N ARG A 266 -9.78 -35.08 -5.88
CA ARG A 266 -8.94 -34.22 -5.04
C ARG A 266 -8.13 -34.98 -4.00
N HIS A 267 -8.70 -36.04 -3.39
CA HIS A 267 -7.95 -36.89 -2.48
C HIS A 267 -6.77 -37.56 -3.19
N ASN A 268 -6.99 -38.08 -4.41
CA ASN A 268 -5.95 -38.68 -5.22
C ASN A 268 -4.89 -37.65 -5.67
N ASP A 269 -5.31 -36.45 -6.08
CA ASP A 269 -4.39 -35.36 -6.43
C ASP A 269 -3.51 -34.97 -5.24
N ARG A 270 -4.08 -34.91 -4.04
CA ARG A 270 -3.33 -34.66 -2.80
C ARG A 270 -2.34 -35.79 -2.50
N ARG A 271 -2.72 -37.06 -2.68
CA ARG A 271 -1.81 -38.20 -2.52
C ARG A 271 -0.67 -38.15 -3.54
N ARG A 272 -0.97 -37.90 -4.82
CA ARG A 272 0.03 -37.79 -5.89
C ARG A 272 1.06 -36.69 -5.59
N ARG A 273 0.59 -35.51 -5.17
CA ARG A 273 1.46 -34.39 -4.74
C ARG A 273 2.35 -34.72 -3.55
N LYS A 274 1.90 -35.58 -2.62
CA LYS A 274 2.72 -36.05 -1.50
C LYS A 274 3.77 -37.07 -1.94
N THR A 275 3.44 -37.94 -2.91
CA THR A 275 4.31 -39.02 -3.39
C THR A 275 5.28 -38.59 -4.50
N GLY A 276 5.26 -37.32 -4.94
CA GLY A 276 6.17 -36.81 -5.97
C GLY A 276 5.95 -37.36 -7.39
N LYS A 277 4.97 -38.24 -7.62
CA LYS A 277 4.68 -38.80 -8.95
C LYS A 277 4.04 -37.74 -9.87
N PRO A 278 4.61 -37.45 -11.05
CA PRO A 278 4.04 -36.50 -11.99
C PRO A 278 2.70 -36.97 -12.55
N THR A 279 1.84 -36.00 -12.89
CA THR A 279 0.59 -36.23 -13.63
C THR A 279 0.92 -36.47 -15.09
N THR A 280 0.66 -37.69 -15.57
CA THR A 280 0.45 -38.00 -16.99
C THR A 280 -0.96 -37.64 -17.43
#